data_AF-A0A6I2WMM9-F1
#
_entry.id   AF-A0A6I2WMM9-F1
#
_cell.length_a   1.000
_cell.length_b   1.000
_cell.length_c   1.000
_cell.angle_alpha   90.00
_cell.angle_beta   90.00
_cell.angle_gamma   90.00
#
_symmetry.space_group_name_H-M   'P 1'
#
loop_
_entity.id
_entity.type
_entity.pdbx_description
1 polymer ?
#
loop_
_entity_poly.entity_id
_entity_poly.type
_entity_poly.pdbx_seq_one_letter_code
_entity_poly.pdbx_strand_id
1 'polypeptide(L)' 'FGFCSISYRWGNGQSLSSVLKGSDLSVGDFVRSTKQLIDLLTQIGGASENLREKCKEGVKRLDRGVVAYLMSDL' A
#
# COMPACT_ATOMS: atom_id res chain seq x y z
N PHE A 1 14.24 -5.93 8.24
CA PHE A 1 13.72 -5.17 7.08
C PHE A 1 12.91 -6.12 6.18
N GLY A 2 11.59 -6.21 6.36
CA GLY A 2 10.74 -7.17 5.61
C GLY A 2 9.58 -6.52 4.84
N PHE A 3 9.02 -5.41 5.35
CA PHE A 3 7.82 -4.83 4.76
C PHE A 3 8.04 -4.14 3.40
N CYS A 4 9.22 -3.59 3.13
CA CYS A 4 9.50 -2.90 1.86
C CYS A 4 9.40 -3.84 0.64
N SER A 5 9.95 -5.06 0.73
CA SER A 5 9.84 -6.05 -0.37
C SER A 5 8.41 -6.56 -0.51
N ILE A 6 7.70 -6.74 0.61
CA ILE A 6 6.28 -7.13 0.64
C ILE A 6 5.40 -6.07 -0.03
N SER A 7 5.55 -4.80 0.35
CA SER A 7 4.77 -3.69 -0.22
C SER A 7 5.11 -3.44 -1.69
N TYR A 8 6.38 -3.62 -2.09
CA TYR A 8 6.78 -3.57 -3.50
C TYR A 8 6.12 -4.68 -4.33
N ARG A 9 6.16 -5.93 -3.86
CA ARG A 9 5.52 -7.06 -4.56
C ARG A 9 3.99 -6.88 -4.63
N TRP A 10 3.39 -6.34 -3.57
CA TRP A 10 1.97 -5.98 -3.55
C TRP A 10 1.66 -4.86 -4.55
N GLY A 11 2.42 -3.77 -4.58
CA GLY A 11 2.24 -2.68 -5.56
C GLY A 11 2.46 -3.11 -7.01
N ASN A 12 3.15 -4.24 -7.25
CA ASN A 12 3.31 -4.86 -8.56
C ASN A 12 2.25 -5.93 -8.89
N GLY A 13 1.17 -6.03 -8.10
CA GLY A 13 0.01 -6.87 -8.43
C GLY A 13 0.05 -8.31 -7.92
N GLN A 14 1.04 -8.71 -7.12
CA GLN A 14 1.08 -10.09 -6.59
C GLN A 14 -0.04 -10.37 -5.57
N SER A 15 -0.53 -11.61 -5.50
CA SER A 15 -1.57 -12.00 -4.55
C SER A 15 -1.11 -11.90 -3.09
N LEU A 16 -2.07 -11.76 -2.15
CA LEU A 16 -1.79 -11.71 -0.71
C LEU A 16 -0.99 -12.94 -0.25
N SER A 17 -1.43 -14.12 -0.65
CA SER A 17 -0.76 -15.39 -0.32
C SER A 17 0.68 -15.44 -0.85
N SER A 18 0.94 -14.83 -2.02
CA SER A 18 2.29 -14.78 -2.59
C SER A 18 3.19 -13.83 -1.81
N VAL A 19 2.72 -12.64 -1.43
CA VAL A 19 3.54 -11.64 -0.73
C VAL A 19 3.84 -12.03 0.72
N LEU A 20 2.96 -12.81 1.37
CA LEU A 20 3.17 -13.31 2.73
C LEU A 20 3.94 -14.63 2.79
N LYS A 21 4.20 -15.28 1.65
CA LYS A 21 4.89 -16.56 1.60
C LYS A 21 6.30 -16.44 2.22
N GLY A 22 6.54 -17.19 3.30
CA GLY A 22 7.83 -17.19 4.01
C GLY A 22 8.07 -15.96 4.88
N SER A 23 7.03 -15.17 5.16
CA SER A 23 7.07 -14.02 6.07
C SER A 23 6.37 -14.36 7.39
N ASP A 24 6.89 -13.86 8.50
CA ASP A 24 6.23 -13.92 9.81
C ASP A 24 5.13 -12.84 9.98
N LEU A 25 4.89 -12.04 8.93
CA LEU A 25 3.89 -10.97 8.95
C LEU A 25 2.47 -11.54 8.91
N SER A 26 1.66 -11.24 9.91
CA SER A 26 0.24 -11.57 9.92
C SER A 26 -0.51 -10.80 8.82
N VAL A 27 -1.65 -11.34 8.37
CA VAL A 27 -2.53 -10.63 7.41
C VAL A 27 -2.99 -9.29 7.99
N GLY A 28 -3.31 -9.24 9.29
CA GLY A 28 -3.74 -8.01 9.96
C GLY A 28 -2.65 -6.94 9.96
N ASP A 29 -1.41 -7.32 10.28
CA ASP A 29 -0.26 -6.39 10.23
C ASP A 29 0.08 -5.95 8.83
N PHE A 30 -0.09 -6.83 7.84
CA PHE A 30 0.05 -6.46 6.43
C PHE A 30 -0.96 -5.39 6.01
N VAL A 31 -2.25 -5.60 6.31
CA VAL A 31 -3.31 -4.64 5.98
C VAL A 31 -3.06 -3.32 6.70
N ARG A 32 -2.79 -3.36 8.01
CA ARG A 32 -2.49 -2.17 8.81
C ARG A 32 -1.30 -1.39 8.26
N SER A 33 -0.18 -2.06 8.00
CA SER A 33 1.05 -1.41 7.51
C SER A 33 0.87 -0.84 6.10
N THR A 34 0.07 -1.51 5.25
CA THR A 34 -0.22 -1.00 3.90
C THR A 34 -1.12 0.22 3.93
N LYS A 35 -2.12 0.25 4.82
CA LYS A 35 -2.96 1.45 5.05
C LYS A 35 -2.13 2.63 5.56
N GLN A 36 -1.25 2.38 6.54
CA GLN A 36 -0.32 3.41 7.02
C GLN A 36 0.60 3.95 5.91
N LEU A 37 1.05 3.09 4.98
CA LEU A 37 1.81 3.51 3.81
C LEU A 37 0.96 4.36 2.83
N ILE A 38 -0.30 3.99 2.60
CA ILE A 38 -1.25 4.78 1.78
C ILE A 38 -1.49 6.16 2.39
N ASP A 39 -1.72 6.22 3.71
CA ASP A 39 -1.93 7.48 4.43
C ASP A 39 -0.69 8.38 4.32
N LEU A 40 0.50 7.79 4.48
CA LEU A 40 1.77 8.51 4.33
C LEU A 40 1.94 9.08 2.91
N LEU A 41 1.66 8.28 1.87
CA LEU A 41 1.73 8.76 0.49
C LEU A 41 0.73 9.90 0.23
N THR A 42 -0.48 9.79 0.77
CA THR A 42 -1.51 10.85 0.68
C THR A 42 -1.02 12.14 1.34
N GLN A 43 -0.44 12.06 2.54
CA GLN A 43 0.13 13.21 3.25
C GLN A 43 1.29 13.85 2.47
N ILE A 44 2.22 13.04 1.94
CA ILE A 44 3.33 13.54 1.13
C ILE A 44 2.82 14.22 -0.15
N GLY A 45 1.83 13.64 -0.83
CA GLY A 45 1.24 14.24 -2.04
C GLY A 45 0.43 15.51 -1.76
N GLY A 46 -0.09 15.67 -0.54
CA GLY A 46 -0.69 16.92 -0.06
C GLY A 46 0.35 17.99 0.25
N ALA A 47 1.47 17.60 0.86
CA ALA A 47 2.55 18.52 1.28
C ALA A 47 3.48 18.97 0.13
N SER A 48 3.58 18.20 -0.95
CA SER A 48 4.52 18.44 -2.05
C SER A 48 3.87 18.24 -3.42
N GLU A 49 3.70 19.36 -4.16
CA GLU A 49 3.10 19.33 -5.50
C GLU A 49 3.92 18.51 -6.50
N ASN A 50 5.25 18.62 -6.46
CA ASN A 50 6.16 17.88 -7.34
C ASN A 50 6.16 16.36 -7.08
N LEU A 51 5.71 15.90 -5.91
CA LEU A 51 5.58 14.48 -5.59
C LEU A 51 4.13 13.96 -5.71
N ARG A 52 3.14 14.84 -5.85
CA ARG A 52 1.71 14.51 -5.82
C ARG A 52 1.35 13.37 -6.77
N GLU A 53 1.76 13.46 -8.03
CA GLU A 53 1.40 12.46 -9.05
C GLU A 53 2.07 11.10 -8.77
N LYS A 54 3.34 11.09 -8.33
CA LYS A 54 4.01 9.85 -7.92
C LYS A 54 3.35 9.21 -6.70
N CYS A 55 2.90 10.02 -5.74
CA CYS A 55 2.20 9.54 -4.55
C CYS A 55 0.84 8.94 -4.91
N LYS A 56 0.05 9.62 -5.75
CA LYS A 56 -1.23 9.11 -6.26
C LYS A 56 -1.08 7.79 -6.99
N GLU A 57 -0.06 7.67 -7.85
CA GLU A 57 0.22 6.42 -8.55
C GLU A 57 0.56 5.29 -7.56
N GLY A 58 1.38 5.58 -6.54
CA GLY A 58 1.71 4.65 -5.48
C GLY A 58 0.46 4.18 -4.71
N VAL A 59 -0.41 5.11 -4.31
CA VAL A 59 -1.68 4.80 -3.65
C VAL A 59 -2.54 3.88 -4.53
N LYS A 60 -2.74 4.23 -5.80
CA LYS A 60 -3.53 3.41 -6.74
C LYS A 60 -3.01 1.98 -6.88
N ARG A 61 -1.69 1.77 -6.80
CA ARG A 61 -1.08 0.45 -6.87
C ARG A 61 -1.28 -0.38 -5.59
N LEU A 62 -1.32 0.29 -4.43
CA LEU A 62 -1.45 -0.34 -3.11
C LEU A 62 -2.90 -0.57 -2.69
N ASP A 63 -3.82 0.31 -3.09
CA ASP A 63 -5.24 0.30 -2.73
C ASP A 63 -6.02 -0.70 -3.59
N ARG A 64 -5.97 -1.98 -3.20
CA ARG A 64 -6.64 -3.08 -3.90
C ARG A 64 -6.94 -4.26 -2.98
N GLY A 65 -7.76 -5.20 -3.43
CA GLY A 65 -8.02 -6.45 -2.72
C GLY A 65 -8.42 -6.24 -1.25
N VAL A 66 -7.80 -6.98 -0.33
CA VAL A 66 -8.07 -6.88 1.13
C VAL A 66 -7.65 -5.54 1.76
N VAL A 67 -6.85 -4.74 1.05
CA VAL A 67 -6.42 -3.40 1.51
C VAL A 67 -7.39 -2.32 1.06
N ALA A 68 -8.17 -2.59 0.00
CA ALA A 68 -9.03 -1.63 -0.66
C ALA A 68 -9.90 -0.87 0.36
N TYR A 69 -9.80 0.45 0.35
CA TYR A 69 -10.82 1.27 0.95
C TYR A 69 -12.05 1.21 0.04
N LEU A 70 -13.22 0.88 0.61
CA LEU A 70 -14.49 1.31 0.04
C LEU A 70 -14.57 2.84 0.22
N MET A 71 -13.70 3.60 -0.45
CA MET A 71 -14.03 4.96 -0.83
C MET A 71 -14.97 4.85 -2.02
N SER A 72 -16.19 4.43 -1.71
CA SER A 72 -17.34 4.98 -2.42
C SER A 72 -17.37 6.46 -2.07
N ASP A 73 -17.14 7.28 -3.08
CA ASP A 73 -17.45 8.71 -3.13
C ASP A 73 -16.56 9.64 -2.29
N LEU A 74 -15.48 10.10 -2.93
CA LEU A 74 -15.17 11.54 -2.98
C LEU A 74 -14.82 11.95 -4.42
#